data_AF-A0A453RJK1-F1
#
_entry.id   AF-A0A453RJK1-F1
#
_cell.length_a   1.000
_cell.length_b   1.000
_cell.length_c   1.000
_cell.angle_alpha   90.00
_cell.angle_beta   90.00
_cell.angle_gamma   90.00
#
_symmetry.space_group_name_H-M   'P 1'
#
loop_
_entity.id
_entity.type
_entity.pdbx_description
1 polymer ?
#
loop_
_entity_poly.entity_id
_entity_poly.type
_entity_poly.pdbx_seq_one_letter_code
_entity_poly.pdbx_strand_id
1 'polypeptide(L)' 'METMLSNTSQVDLDNIDVKEFPRTEDLEFMDNILEEGDLLYIPPKWWHYVRSLSTSFSVSFWWRTSIVPS' A
#
# COMPACT_ATOMS: atom_id res chain seq x y z
N MET A 1 10.07 21.16 3.76
CA MET A 1 9.44 20.13 4.62
C MET A 1 8.16 19.62 3.96
N GLU A 2 8.12 19.46 2.63
CA GLU A 2 6.91 19.04 1.88
C GLU A 2 7.14 17.74 1.08
N THR A 3 8.36 17.22 1.03
CA THR A 3 8.72 16.08 0.16
C THR A 3 8.50 14.71 0.80
N MET A 4 8.34 14.63 2.14
CA MET A 4 8.33 13.38 2.89
C MET A 4 7.05 12.54 2.73
N LEU A 5 5.97 13.13 2.21
CA LEU A 5 4.66 12.46 2.03
C LEU A 5 4.20 12.48 0.57
N SER A 6 5.11 12.73 -0.37
CA SER A 6 4.79 12.83 -1.80
C SER A 6 4.18 11.55 -2.41
N ASN A 7 4.36 10.41 -1.73
CA ASN A 7 3.84 9.09 -2.11
C ASN A 7 3.02 8.44 -0.99
N THR A 8 2.44 9.23 -0.09
CA THR A 8 1.59 8.77 1.00
C THR A 8 0.20 9.38 0.84
N SER A 9 -0.85 8.57 1.00
CA SER A 9 -2.22 9.07 0.96
C SER A 9 -2.52 9.92 2.20
N GLN A 10 -3.36 10.93 2.05
CA GLN A 10 -3.91 11.70 3.18
C GLN A 10 -5.13 11.01 3.79
N VAL A 11 -5.70 10.02 3.11
CA VAL A 11 -6.87 9.28 3.56
C VAL A 11 -6.47 8.31 4.67
N ASP A 12 -7.09 8.44 5.83
CA ASP A 12 -7.08 7.41 6.87
C ASP A 12 -8.06 6.29 6.47
N LEU A 13 -7.53 5.11 6.16
CA LEU A 13 -8.34 3.97 5.73
C LEU A 13 -9.04 3.25 6.90
N ASP A 14 -8.62 3.48 8.15
CA ASP A 14 -9.33 2.94 9.32
C ASP A 14 -10.53 3.83 9.73
N ASN A 15 -10.54 5.09 9.30
CA ASN A 15 -11.61 6.04 9.58
C ASN A 15 -11.78 7.08 8.45
N ILE A 16 -12.34 6.64 7.32
CA ILE A 16 -12.47 7.45 6.11
C ILE A 16 -13.46 8.61 6.32
N ASP A 17 -12.99 9.86 6.19
CA ASP A 17 -13.87 11.02 6.04
C ASP A 17 -14.31 11.16 4.57
N VAL A 18 -15.49 10.63 4.28
CA VAL A 18 -16.08 10.64 2.94
C VAL A 18 -16.46 12.06 2.48
N LYS A 19 -16.68 13.01 3.41
CA LYS A 19 -16.96 14.41 3.03
C LYS A 19 -15.70 15.10 2.52
N GLU A 20 -14.56 14.79 3.12
CA GLU A 20 -13.25 15.30 2.69
C GLU A 20 -12.73 14.56 1.44
N PHE A 21 -12.94 13.24 1.38
CA PHE A 21 -12.45 12.37 0.30
C PHE A 21 -13.58 11.60 -0.40
N PRO A 22 -14.52 12.26 -1.09
CA PRO A 22 -15.71 11.62 -1.64
C PRO A 22 -15.41 10.53 -2.69
N ARG A 23 -14.26 10.61 -3.36
CA ARG A 23 -13.82 9.60 -4.35
C ARG A 23 -13.46 8.24 -3.73
N THR A 24 -13.46 8.13 -2.41
CA THR A 24 -13.25 6.85 -1.72
C THR A 24 -14.48 5.93 -1.81
N GLU A 25 -15.68 6.47 -2.07
CA GLU A 25 -16.90 5.66 -2.22
C GLU A 25 -16.82 4.70 -3.41
N ASP A 26 -16.15 5.10 -4.49
CA ASP A 26 -15.97 4.32 -5.72
C ASP A 26 -14.61 3.61 -5.78
N LEU A 27 -13.90 3.49 -4.66
CA LEU A 27 -12.55 2.94 -4.63
C LEU A 27 -12.58 1.42 -4.85
N GLU A 28 -12.05 0.98 -6.00
CA GLU A 28 -11.76 -0.43 -6.23
C GLU A 28 -10.39 -0.80 -5.64
N PHE A 29 -10.34 -1.90 -4.88
CA PHE A 29 -9.11 -2.41 -4.29
C PHE A 29 -9.12 -3.93 -4.16
N MET A 30 -7.93 -4.49 -3.90
CA MET A 30 -7.76 -5.89 -3.54
C MET A 30 -7.35 -5.97 -2.08
N ASP A 31 -8.00 -6.82 -1.30
CA ASP A 31 -7.64 -7.14 0.07
C ASP A 31 -7.19 -8.58 0.22
N ASN A 32 -6.29 -8.81 1.18
CA ASN A 32 -5.89 -10.15 1.57
C ASN A 32 -5.37 -10.15 3.02
N ILE A 33 -5.50 -11.27 3.70
CA ILE A 33 -4.85 -11.52 4.99
C ILE A 33 -3.59 -12.33 4.69
N LEU A 34 -2.42 -11.78 5.02
CA LEU A 34 -1.14 -12.48 4.89
C LEU A 34 -0.87 -13.32 6.12
N GLU A 35 -0.61 -14.61 5.91
CA GLU A 35 -0.23 -15.55 6.95
C GLU A 35 1.28 -15.84 6.97
N GLU A 36 1.73 -16.61 7.96
CA GLU A 36 3.12 -17.04 8.04
C GLU A 36 3.49 -17.91 6.84
N GLY A 37 4.59 -17.56 6.16
CA GLY A 37 5.07 -18.28 4.99
C GLY A 37 4.52 -17.78 3.65
N ASP A 38 3.51 -16.92 3.66
CA ASP A 38 2.99 -16.30 2.44
C ASP A 38 3.96 -15.29 1.84
N LEU A 39 3.85 -15.13 0.51
CA LEU A 39 4.57 -14.12 -0.23
C LEU A 39 3.60 -13.24 -1.02
N LEU A 40 3.64 -11.94 -0.74
CA LEU A 40 2.90 -10.92 -1.47
C LEU A 40 3.84 -10.21 -2.45
N TYR A 41 3.49 -10.25 -3.74
CA TYR A 41 4.12 -9.39 -4.73
C TYR A 41 3.35 -8.09 -4.87
N ILE A 42 4.01 -6.96 -4.61
CA ILE A 42 3.46 -5.61 -4.83
C ILE A 42 4.16 -5.02 -6.06
N PRO A 43 3.46 -4.85 -7.19
CA PRO A 43 4.06 -4.27 -8.38
C PRO A 43 4.51 -2.81 -8.17
N PRO A 44 5.48 -2.32 -8.95
CA PRO A 44 5.92 -0.93 -8.85
C PRO A 44 4.75 0.04 -9.01
N LYS A 45 4.74 1.11 -8.19
CA LYS A 45 3.71 2.16 -8.15
C LYS A 45 2.34 1.75 -7.60
N TRP A 46 2.15 0.49 -7.20
CA TRP A 46 0.91 0.08 -6.53
C TRP A 46 0.83 0.67 -5.12
N TRP A 47 -0.31 1.29 -4.83
CA TRP A 47 -0.67 1.67 -3.48
C TRP A 47 -0.89 0.42 -2.64
N HIS A 48 -0.38 0.43 -1.42
CA HIS A 48 -0.55 -0.67 -0.48
C HIS A 48 -0.74 -0.08 0.91
N TYR A 49 -1.77 -0.57 1.60
CA TYR A 49 -2.03 -0.30 3.00
C TYR A 49 -1.90 -1.62 3.75
N VAL A 50 -1.17 -1.61 4.86
CA VAL A 50 -0.88 -2.81 5.64
C VAL A 50 -1.20 -2.53 7.09
N ARG A 51 -2.04 -3.38 7.68
CA ARG A 51 -2.40 -3.34 9.10
C ARG A 51 -2.15 -4.70 9.74
N SER A 52 -1.38 -4.69 10.83
CA SER A 52 -1.17 -5.89 11.64
C SER A 52 -2.43 -6.22 12.45
N LEU A 53 -2.91 -7.46 12.36
CA LEU A 53 -4.04 -7.96 13.15
C LEU A 53 -3.61 -8.47 14.55
N SER A 54 -2.32 -8.77 14.70
CA SER A 54 -1.65 -9.22 15.92
C SER A 54 -0.18 -8.79 15.88
N THR A 55 0.61 -9.10 16.91
CA THR A 55 2.07 -8.96 16.81
C THR A 55 2.58 -9.72 15.58
N SER A 56 3.29 -9.03 14.70
CA SER A 56 3.69 -9.53 13.38
C SER A 56 5.12 -9.13 13.02
N PHE A 57 5.78 -9.93 12.18
CA PHE A 57 7.09 -9.62 11.60
C PHE A 57 7.09 -9.96 10.12
N SER A 58 7.62 -9.08 9.28
CA SER A 58 7.65 -9.25 7.82
C SER A 58 8.98 -8.77 7.24
N VAL A 59 9.38 -9.35 6.11
CA VAL A 59 10.62 -9.00 5.41
C VAL A 59 10.28 -8.60 3.98
N SER A 60 10.71 -7.40 3.57
CA SER A 60 10.49 -6.88 2.21
C SER A 60 11.77 -6.90 1.39
N PHE A 61 11.69 -7.44 0.18
CA PHE A 61 12.76 -7.39 -0.80
C PHE A 61 12.45 -6.32 -1.84
N TRP A 62 13.39 -5.41 -2.09
CA TRP A 62 13.23 -4.33 -3.07
C TRP A 62 14.25 -4.50 -4.19
N TRP A 63 13.77 -4.60 -5.41
CA TRP A 63 14.60 -4.68 -6.61
C TRP A 63 14.38 -3.47 -7.51
N ARG A 64 15.43 -3.04 -8.22
CA ARG A 64 15.31 -2.05 -9.28
C ARG A 64 15.23 -2.79 -10.61
N THR A 65 14.16 -2.55 -11.37
CA THR A 65 14.15 -2.99 -12.76
C THR A 65 15.05 -2.06 -13.57
N SER A 66 16.18 -2.57 -14.03
CA SER A 66 16.92 -1.94 -15.11
C SER A 66 16.27 -2.40 -16.39
N ILE A 67 15.38 -1.58 -16.97
CA ILE A 67 14.98 -1.79 -18.36
C ILE A 67 16.24 -1.49 -19.16
N VAL A 68 16.98 -2.53 -19.56
CA VAL A 68 17.99 -2.39 -20.60
C VAL A 68 17.20 -2.31 -21.90
N PRO A 69 17.18 -1.17 -22.62
CA PRO A 69 16.56 -1.13 -23.93
C PRO A 69 17.34 -2.07 -24.83
N SER A 70 16.62 -2.95 -25.54
CA SER A 70 17.17 -3.76 -26.64
C SER A 70 17.73 -2.86 -27.76
#